data_AF-A0A975Y537-F1
#
_entry.id   AF-A0A975Y537-F1
#
_cell.length_a   1.000
_cell.length_b   1.000
_cell.length_c   1.000
_cell.angle_alpha   90.00
_cell.angle_beta   90.00
_cell.angle_gamma   90.00
#
_symmetry.space_group_name_H-M   'P 1'
#
loop_
_entity.id
_entity.type
_entity.pdbx_description
1 polymer ?
#
loop_
_entity_poly.entity_id
_entity_poly.type
_entity_poly.pdbx_seq_one_letter_code
_entity_poly.pdbx_strand_id
1 'polypeptide(L)'
;MTKKENPKDQNKENRKVADFVEDIQILSKEIRELYCFDQIPWVLGYSGGKDSTATLQLVWNAIAELPPEKRTKTIHIITTDTGVENPYVSNWVRNSHQKIELAAIEQDMPVKPHMLEPEVQETFWVGLIGKGYPAPRQKFRWCTGRLKINPSNRFIRDVVRSNGEAIVILGIRKAESATRAATMKKLEEKRVRDRLSPNANLLNSLVYSPIEDWRTDEVWLYLMQWQNPWGHSNEELFKMYRESTADNECPLVVDTSTPSCGSSRFGCWVCTLVDRDKSLNAMIQNNEEKEWLQPIVDFRRELDIENDREKRDFRRLKGEVQLFERNLNGEKSIEPIPGPYTKYWREYWLRKLLTAQTEMRQNAPENMRDITLISLEELSEIRRIWLEEKHEFDDSLPRIYKEVTGEEFRDPRPGADYSLLGSDEWGVLEEICEHDAMHLELMAKLLDTERQFRKKTRRVGIYESLEKCFDSSSRSPEEAIKNAHLKRDLREAVSEGDVAKFKEKFQQLTLGDAANEDTKPVNWGSVKFKKHK
;
A
#
# COMPACT_ATOMS: atom_id res chain seq x y z
N MET A 1 16.81 20.15 49.35
CA MET A 1 15.68 20.65 48.54
C MET A 1 14.95 19.44 47.99
N THR A 2 13.78 19.19 48.55
CA THR A 2 12.91 18.04 48.32
C THR A 2 12.44 18.01 46.87
N LYS A 3 12.78 16.93 46.14
CA LYS A 3 12.13 16.58 44.88
C LYS A 3 10.67 16.30 45.21
N LYS A 4 9.76 17.17 44.77
CA LYS A 4 8.34 16.83 44.68
C LYS A 4 8.22 15.76 43.60
N GLU A 5 8.03 14.52 44.02
CA GLU A 5 7.55 13.45 43.16
C GLU A 5 6.16 13.82 42.65
N ASN A 6 5.98 13.75 41.33
CA ASN A 6 4.70 13.98 40.67
C ASN A 6 3.75 12.82 41.04
N PRO A 7 2.52 13.06 41.53
CA PRO A 7 1.63 11.98 42.01
C PRO A 7 1.04 11.06 40.92
N LYS A 8 1.48 11.16 39.66
CA LYS A 8 0.76 10.59 38.51
C LYS A 8 1.10 9.13 38.14
N ASP A 9 2.01 8.47 38.87
CA ASP A 9 2.54 7.15 38.49
C ASP A 9 2.16 5.99 39.43
N GLN A 10 1.18 6.17 40.32
CA GLN A 10 0.70 5.09 41.20
C GLN A 10 -0.64 4.51 40.72
N ASN A 11 -0.62 3.22 40.33
CA ASN A 11 -1.75 2.31 40.12
C ASN A 11 -2.90 2.76 39.19
N LYS A 12 -2.66 2.76 37.87
CA LYS A 12 -3.72 2.85 36.84
C LYS A 12 -4.40 1.52 36.48
N GLU A 13 -4.11 0.42 37.19
CA GLU A 13 -4.70 -0.89 36.87
C GLU A 13 -6.20 -1.00 37.22
N ASN A 14 -6.73 -0.14 38.11
CA ASN A 14 -8.15 -0.15 38.50
C ASN A 14 -8.72 1.27 38.67
N ARG A 15 -8.73 2.06 37.60
CA ARG A 15 -9.42 3.36 37.62
C ARG A 15 -10.94 3.16 37.78
N LYS A 16 -11.55 3.83 38.76
CA LYS A 16 -13.02 3.78 38.93
C LYS A 16 -13.68 4.68 37.88
N VAL A 17 -14.94 4.38 37.56
CA VAL A 17 -15.74 5.17 36.62
C VAL A 17 -15.82 6.65 37.01
N ALA A 18 -15.93 6.96 38.31
CA ALA A 18 -15.94 8.34 38.80
C ALA A 18 -14.63 9.09 38.48
N ASP A 19 -13.48 8.45 38.72
CA ASP A 19 -12.16 9.02 38.42
C ASP A 19 -11.95 9.20 36.91
N PHE A 20 -12.58 8.34 36.10
CA PHE A 20 -12.56 8.44 34.64
C PHE A 20 -13.40 9.61 34.12
N VAL A 21 -14.58 9.83 34.69
CA VAL A 21 -15.42 11.01 34.35
C VAL A 21 -14.69 12.31 34.71
N GLU A 22 -14.01 12.36 35.85
CA GLU A 22 -13.17 13.51 36.23
C GLU A 22 -12.01 13.72 35.24
N ASP A 23 -11.39 12.64 34.74
CA ASP A 23 -10.38 12.73 33.67
C ASP A 23 -10.90 13.44 32.45
N ILE A 24 -12.10 13.05 32.00
CA ILE A 24 -12.69 13.57 30.77
C ILE A 24 -12.92 15.07 30.92
N GLN A 25 -13.32 15.54 32.09
CA GLN A 25 -13.46 16.97 32.38
C GLN A 25 -12.11 17.69 32.36
N ILE A 26 -11.08 17.10 32.97
CA ILE A 26 -9.71 17.65 32.93
C ILE A 26 -9.19 17.71 31.50
N LEU A 27 -9.38 16.64 30.72
CA LEU A 27 -8.98 16.54 29.31
C LEU A 27 -9.78 17.53 28.44
N SER A 28 -11.08 17.68 28.65
CA SER A 28 -11.91 18.65 27.92
C SER A 28 -11.40 20.08 28.16
N LYS A 29 -11.06 20.42 29.41
CA LYS A 29 -10.44 21.71 29.75
C LYS A 29 -9.07 21.87 29.07
N GLU A 30 -8.21 20.85 29.14
CA GLU A 30 -6.89 20.84 28.52
C GLU A 30 -6.97 21.08 27.00
N ILE A 31 -7.89 20.39 26.31
CA ILE A 31 -8.12 20.54 24.87
C ILE A 31 -8.52 21.98 24.54
N ARG A 32 -9.45 22.57 25.31
CA ARG A 32 -9.86 23.96 25.10
C ARG A 32 -8.74 24.96 25.33
N GLU A 33 -7.93 24.77 26.37
CA GLU A 33 -6.79 25.62 26.68
C GLU A 33 -5.75 25.54 25.55
N LEU A 34 -5.42 24.34 25.11
CA LEU A 34 -4.49 24.11 23.99
C LEU A 34 -5.02 24.70 22.68
N TYR A 35 -6.32 24.56 22.42
CA TYR A 35 -6.96 25.11 21.24
C TYR A 35 -6.93 26.65 21.23
N CYS A 36 -7.20 27.29 22.36
CA CYS A 36 -7.19 28.76 22.48
C CYS A 36 -5.79 29.37 22.59
N PHE A 37 -4.75 28.57 22.87
CA PHE A 37 -3.41 29.07 23.17
C PHE A 37 -2.71 29.74 21.98
N ASP A 38 -2.93 29.24 20.78
CA ASP A 38 -2.31 29.70 19.54
C ASP A 38 -3.28 29.58 18.35
N GLN A 39 -2.81 29.92 17.14
CA GLN A 39 -3.56 29.77 15.88
C GLN A 39 -3.01 28.62 15.00
N ILE A 40 -2.18 27.73 15.55
CA ILE A 40 -1.58 26.62 14.80
C ILE A 40 -2.70 25.65 14.40
N PRO A 41 -2.88 25.31 13.11
CA PRO A 41 -3.96 24.43 12.67
C PRO A 41 -3.80 23.02 13.23
N TRP A 42 -4.93 22.36 13.49
CA TRP A 42 -4.97 20.99 13.99
C TRP A 42 -5.25 20.02 12.86
N VAL A 43 -4.54 18.89 12.84
CA VAL A 43 -4.72 17.80 11.90
C VAL A 43 -5.00 16.52 12.68
N LEU A 44 -6.26 16.10 12.74
CA LEU A 44 -6.68 14.92 13.50
C LEU A 44 -6.77 13.71 12.58
N GLY A 45 -6.01 12.67 12.90
CA GLY A 45 -6.06 11.38 12.20
C GLY A 45 -7.32 10.59 12.58
N TYR A 46 -8.20 10.38 11.61
CA TYR A 46 -9.45 9.65 11.79
C TYR A 46 -9.45 8.37 10.93
N SER A 47 -9.80 7.22 11.50
CA SER A 47 -9.88 5.95 10.77
C SER A 47 -11.24 5.27 10.87
N GLY A 48 -12.22 5.91 11.51
CA GLY A 48 -13.55 5.34 11.80
C GLY A 48 -13.55 4.17 12.80
N GLY A 49 -12.39 3.81 13.36
CA GLY A 49 -12.28 2.84 14.45
C GLY A 49 -12.51 3.49 15.82
N LYS A 50 -12.73 2.66 16.85
CA LYS A 50 -13.11 3.09 18.21
C LYS A 50 -12.22 4.20 18.78
N ASP A 51 -10.89 4.06 18.68
CA ASP A 51 -9.95 4.98 19.33
C ASP A 51 -9.95 6.35 18.61
N SER A 52 -10.03 6.34 17.28
CA SER A 52 -10.09 7.57 16.48
C SER A 52 -11.45 8.28 16.59
N THR A 53 -12.55 7.53 16.69
CA THR A 53 -13.89 8.06 16.95
C THR A 53 -13.96 8.70 18.34
N ALA A 54 -13.45 8.02 19.37
CA ALA A 54 -13.41 8.57 20.72
C ALA A 54 -12.55 9.84 20.79
N THR A 55 -11.41 9.86 20.10
CA THR A 55 -10.54 11.05 20.01
C THR A 55 -11.26 12.22 19.35
N LEU A 56 -11.90 12.01 18.19
CA LEU A 56 -12.63 13.06 17.49
C LEU A 56 -13.83 13.54 18.31
N GLN A 57 -14.59 12.64 18.91
CA GLN A 57 -15.73 12.96 19.76
C GLN A 57 -15.30 13.76 21.00
N LEU A 58 -14.18 13.41 21.64
CA LEU A 58 -13.62 14.14 22.76
C LEU A 58 -13.19 15.55 22.37
N VAL A 59 -12.47 15.70 21.26
CA VAL A 59 -12.05 17.02 20.76
C VAL A 59 -13.28 17.86 20.37
N TRP A 60 -14.22 17.30 19.62
CA TRP A 60 -15.43 18.00 19.20
C TRP A 60 -16.24 18.52 20.38
N ASN A 61 -16.53 17.66 21.36
CA ASN A 61 -17.31 18.04 22.54
C ASN A 61 -16.60 19.13 23.35
N ALA A 62 -15.27 19.03 23.53
CA ALA A 62 -14.50 20.05 24.21
C ALA A 62 -14.55 21.42 23.51
N ILE A 63 -14.47 21.44 22.18
CA ILE A 63 -14.55 22.69 21.39
C ILE A 63 -15.98 23.24 21.33
N ALA A 64 -17.00 22.37 21.32
CA ALA A 64 -18.40 22.78 21.33
C ALA A 64 -18.77 23.54 22.62
N GLU A 65 -18.08 23.28 23.74
CA GLU A 65 -18.24 24.05 24.98
C GLU A 65 -17.67 25.49 24.90
N LEU A 66 -16.87 25.82 23.87
CA LEU A 66 -16.41 27.18 23.64
C LEU A 66 -17.51 28.03 22.96
N PRO A 67 -17.60 29.35 23.27
CA PRO A 67 -18.41 30.28 22.50
C PRO A 67 -18.01 30.29 21.02
N PRO A 68 -18.96 30.44 20.07
CA PRO A 68 -18.67 30.43 18.63
C PRO A 68 -17.56 31.38 18.20
N GLU A 69 -17.44 32.54 18.86
CA GLU A 69 -16.42 33.56 18.53
C GLU A 69 -14.99 33.08 18.81
N LYS A 70 -14.82 32.08 19.67
CA LYS A 70 -13.52 31.47 19.97
C LYS A 70 -13.20 30.29 19.07
N ARG A 71 -14.15 29.80 18.27
CA ARG A 71 -13.98 28.63 17.41
C ARG A 71 -13.33 28.99 16.06
N THR A 72 -12.17 29.66 16.10
CA THR A 72 -11.55 30.24 14.89
C THR A 72 -10.53 29.33 14.19
N LYS A 73 -9.90 28.41 14.92
CA LYS A 73 -8.82 27.56 14.43
C LYS A 73 -9.38 26.34 13.69
N THR A 74 -8.97 26.18 12.43
CA THR A 74 -9.41 25.05 11.62
C THR A 74 -8.85 23.72 12.15
N ILE A 75 -9.73 22.72 12.26
CA ILE A 75 -9.42 21.34 12.63
C ILE A 75 -9.64 20.47 11.38
N HIS A 76 -8.56 20.04 10.74
CA HIS A 76 -8.60 19.15 9.59
C HIS A 76 -8.74 17.70 10.06
N ILE A 77 -9.80 17.02 9.67
CA ILE A 77 -9.97 15.59 9.92
C ILE A 77 -9.47 14.83 8.71
N ILE A 78 -8.36 14.11 8.85
CA ILE A 78 -7.78 13.36 7.73
C ILE A 78 -8.05 11.87 7.88
N THR A 79 -8.46 11.24 6.79
CA THR A 79 -8.53 9.78 6.68
C THR A 79 -7.85 9.35 5.41
N THR A 80 -6.98 8.35 5.48
CA THR A 80 -6.33 7.81 4.30
C THR A 80 -7.06 6.57 3.81
N ASP A 81 -7.77 6.68 2.70
CA ASP A 81 -8.32 5.53 1.98
C ASP A 81 -7.20 4.91 1.13
N THR A 82 -6.89 3.64 1.38
CA THR A 82 -5.83 2.95 0.64
C THR A 82 -6.31 2.30 -0.65
N GLY A 83 -7.62 2.34 -0.93
CA GLY A 83 -8.26 1.63 -2.03
C GLY A 83 -8.41 0.12 -1.81
N VAL A 84 -7.85 -0.43 -0.72
CA VAL A 84 -7.87 -1.87 -0.40
C VAL A 84 -8.26 -2.16 1.05
N GLU A 85 -8.88 -1.22 1.73
CA GLU A 85 -9.53 -1.45 3.04
C GLU A 85 -10.78 -2.33 2.86
N ASN A 86 -11.22 -3.01 3.93
CA ASN A 86 -12.48 -3.76 3.90
C ASN A 86 -13.63 -2.87 3.39
N PRO A 87 -14.32 -3.22 2.29
CA PRO A 87 -15.30 -2.34 1.66
C PRO A 87 -16.46 -1.91 2.55
N TYR A 88 -16.93 -2.80 3.43
CA TYR A 88 -17.96 -2.48 4.42
C TYR A 88 -17.48 -1.38 5.38
N VAL A 89 -16.21 -1.49 5.82
CA VAL A 89 -15.58 -0.51 6.70
C VAL A 89 -15.27 0.80 5.96
N SER A 90 -14.85 0.74 4.69
CA SER A 90 -14.66 1.92 3.87
C SER A 90 -15.96 2.71 3.72
N ASN A 91 -17.07 2.03 3.47
CA ASN A 91 -18.38 2.68 3.40
C ASN A 91 -18.78 3.32 4.74
N TRP A 92 -18.57 2.62 5.85
CA TRP A 92 -18.75 3.16 7.21
C TRP A 92 -17.99 4.48 7.41
N VAL A 93 -16.70 4.49 7.07
CA VAL A 93 -15.83 5.66 7.20
C VAL A 93 -16.30 6.81 6.30
N ARG A 94 -16.68 6.54 5.05
CA ARG A 94 -17.19 7.56 4.10
C ARG A 94 -18.49 8.19 4.61
N ASN A 95 -19.42 7.38 5.10
CA ASN A 95 -20.67 7.87 5.69
C ASN A 95 -20.42 8.72 6.94
N SER A 96 -19.44 8.33 7.76
CA SER A 96 -19.03 9.15 8.91
C SER A 96 -18.45 10.50 8.47
N HIS A 97 -17.63 10.56 7.42
CA HIS A 97 -17.11 11.82 6.85
C HIS A 97 -18.23 12.75 6.39
N GLN A 98 -19.21 12.23 5.66
CA GLN A 98 -20.37 13.02 5.23
C GLN A 98 -21.14 13.59 6.43
N LYS A 99 -21.36 12.78 7.47
CA LYS A 99 -22.01 13.22 8.70
C LYS A 99 -21.18 14.27 9.46
N ILE A 100 -19.86 14.10 9.52
CA ILE A 100 -18.93 15.07 10.12
C ILE A 100 -19.02 16.42 9.40
N GLU A 101 -19.06 16.42 8.07
CA GLU A 101 -19.18 17.65 7.27
C GLU A 101 -20.50 18.39 7.53
N LEU A 102 -21.62 17.66 7.48
CA LEU A 102 -22.94 18.23 7.74
C LEU A 102 -23.05 18.79 9.16
N ALA A 103 -22.61 18.01 10.16
CA ALA A 103 -22.64 18.43 11.55
C ALA A 103 -21.72 19.65 11.81
N ALA A 104 -20.60 19.75 11.09
CA ALA A 104 -19.69 20.89 11.23
C ALA A 104 -20.37 22.19 10.79
N ILE A 105 -21.15 22.14 9.70
CA ILE A 105 -21.93 23.27 9.19
C ILE A 105 -23.07 23.60 10.16
N GLU A 106 -23.85 22.60 10.58
CA GLU A 106 -25.02 22.80 11.45
C GLU A 106 -24.67 23.36 12.82
N GLN A 107 -23.50 23.01 13.36
CA GLN A 107 -23.06 23.39 14.71
C GLN A 107 -22.09 24.57 14.74
N ASP A 108 -21.79 25.17 13.58
CA ASP A 108 -20.76 26.20 13.41
C ASP A 108 -19.42 25.78 14.04
N MET A 109 -18.96 24.59 13.64
CA MET A 109 -17.72 24.00 14.11
C MET A 109 -16.62 24.18 13.06
N PRO A 110 -15.38 24.53 13.45
CA PRO A 110 -14.28 24.82 12.54
C PRO A 110 -13.62 23.52 12.03
N VAL A 111 -14.42 22.51 11.71
CA VAL A 111 -13.96 21.17 11.36
C VAL A 111 -14.08 20.97 9.86
N LYS A 112 -13.03 20.45 9.23
CA LYS A 112 -13.01 20.14 7.79
C LYS A 112 -12.56 18.70 7.55
N PRO A 113 -13.45 17.80 7.10
CA PRO A 113 -13.06 16.46 6.70
C PRO A 113 -12.28 16.44 5.38
N HIS A 114 -11.28 15.57 5.28
CA HIS A 114 -10.45 15.32 4.10
C HIS A 114 -10.25 13.81 3.94
N MET A 115 -10.74 13.25 2.84
CA MET A 115 -10.37 11.91 2.39
C MET A 115 -9.09 12.01 1.56
N LEU A 116 -8.03 11.34 2.02
CA LEU A 116 -6.73 11.31 1.36
C LEU A 116 -6.58 9.98 0.64
N GLU A 117 -6.02 10.02 -0.56
CA GLU A 117 -5.77 8.84 -1.39
C GLU A 117 -4.30 8.80 -1.81
N PRO A 118 -3.74 7.60 -2.05
CA PRO A 118 -2.46 7.47 -2.72
C PRO A 118 -2.52 8.03 -4.15
N GLU A 119 -1.37 8.48 -4.67
CA GLU A 119 -1.26 8.73 -6.11
C GLU A 119 -1.53 7.43 -6.87
N VAL A 120 -2.19 7.53 -8.02
CA VAL A 120 -2.54 6.38 -8.86
C VAL A 120 -1.33 5.48 -9.11
N GLN A 121 -0.15 6.06 -9.39
CA GLN A 121 1.07 5.28 -9.64
C GLN A 121 1.61 4.53 -8.42
N GLU A 122 1.16 4.90 -7.22
CA GLU A 122 1.53 4.32 -5.93
C GLU A 122 0.48 3.35 -5.36
N THR A 123 -0.70 3.23 -6.00
CA THR A 123 -1.79 2.37 -5.50
C THR A 123 -1.39 0.90 -5.47
N PHE A 124 -2.16 0.11 -4.71
CA PHE A 124 -1.88 -1.31 -4.53
C PHE A 124 -1.93 -2.06 -5.86
N TRP A 125 -2.96 -1.82 -6.68
CA TRP A 125 -3.17 -2.53 -7.94
C TRP A 125 -2.20 -2.10 -9.03
N VAL A 126 -1.87 -0.81 -9.13
CA VAL A 126 -0.81 -0.35 -10.04
C VAL A 126 0.54 -0.95 -9.65
N GLY A 127 0.83 -1.07 -8.35
CA GLY A 127 2.02 -1.77 -7.85
C GLY A 127 2.04 -3.26 -8.20
N LEU A 128 0.96 -3.98 -7.90
CA LEU A 128 0.89 -5.44 -8.01
C LEU A 128 0.63 -5.93 -9.44
N ILE A 129 -0.39 -5.38 -10.10
CA ILE A 129 -0.85 -5.77 -11.45
C ILE A 129 -0.11 -4.98 -12.52
N GLY A 130 0.09 -3.67 -12.33
CA GLY A 130 0.83 -2.83 -13.27
C GLY A 130 2.31 -3.21 -13.30
N LYS A 131 3.03 -2.92 -12.21
CA LYS A 131 4.48 -3.10 -12.10
C LYS A 131 4.90 -4.55 -11.84
N GLY A 132 3.97 -5.39 -11.37
CA GLY A 132 4.24 -6.79 -11.02
C GLY A 132 4.84 -6.99 -9.64
N TYR A 133 4.71 -6.05 -8.70
CA TYR A 133 5.28 -6.25 -7.36
C TYR A 133 4.68 -7.49 -6.68
N PRO A 134 5.51 -8.34 -6.04
CA PRO A 134 4.98 -9.43 -5.23
C PRO A 134 4.16 -8.87 -4.07
N ALA A 135 3.19 -9.67 -3.60
CA ALA A 135 2.39 -9.32 -2.43
C ALA A 135 3.29 -8.92 -1.24
N PRO A 136 2.94 -7.87 -0.47
CA PRO A 136 3.79 -7.36 0.61
C PRO A 136 4.12 -8.45 1.66
N ARG A 137 5.40 -8.59 2.00
CA ARG A 137 5.85 -9.49 3.07
C ARG A 137 6.63 -8.74 4.13
N GLN A 138 6.91 -9.38 5.27
CA GLN A 138 7.63 -8.76 6.39
C GLN A 138 8.95 -8.08 5.96
N LYS A 139 9.73 -8.72 5.08
CA LYS A 139 11.00 -8.18 4.56
C LYS A 139 10.84 -7.26 3.34
N PHE A 140 9.65 -7.17 2.75
CA PHE A 140 9.37 -6.37 1.56
C PHE A 140 7.99 -5.71 1.67
N ARG A 141 7.82 -4.88 2.71
CA ARG A 141 6.57 -4.19 3.02
C ARG A 141 6.50 -2.85 2.30
N TRP A 142 6.20 -2.89 1.00
CA TRP A 142 6.17 -1.69 0.16
C TRP A 142 4.86 -0.88 0.27
N CYS A 143 3.78 -1.47 0.76
CA CYS A 143 2.45 -0.86 0.78
C CYS A 143 2.30 0.26 1.81
N THR A 144 2.85 0.12 3.03
CA THR A 144 2.55 1.07 4.12
C THR A 144 3.09 2.47 3.88
N GLY A 145 4.30 2.59 3.33
CA GLY A 145 4.88 3.89 2.95
C GLY A 145 4.01 4.61 1.93
N ARG A 146 3.70 3.92 0.83
CA ARG A 146 2.97 4.44 -0.33
C ARG A 146 1.51 4.75 -0.04
N LEU A 147 0.80 3.78 0.53
CA LEU A 147 -0.65 3.85 0.66
C LEU A 147 -1.11 4.64 1.88
N LYS A 148 -0.34 4.64 2.99
CA LYS A 148 -0.77 5.26 4.25
C LYS A 148 0.07 6.48 4.64
N ILE A 149 1.40 6.35 4.60
CA ILE A 149 2.30 7.37 5.13
C ILE A 149 2.44 8.55 4.16
N ASN A 150 2.64 8.30 2.88
CA ASN A 150 2.87 9.34 1.87
C ASN A 150 1.67 10.31 1.73
N PRO A 151 0.40 9.85 1.63
CA PRO A 151 -0.74 10.76 1.49
C PRO A 151 -0.91 11.68 2.70
N SER A 152 -0.86 11.11 3.91
CA SER A 152 -0.96 11.90 5.15
C SER A 152 0.21 12.88 5.29
N ASN A 153 1.44 12.45 5.01
CA ASN A 153 2.60 13.32 5.08
C ASN A 153 2.53 14.47 4.06
N ARG A 154 2.01 14.23 2.86
CA ARG A 154 1.81 15.28 1.86
C ARG A 154 0.86 16.34 2.39
N PHE A 155 -0.30 15.92 2.87
CA PHE A 155 -1.30 16.82 3.44
C PHE A 155 -0.73 17.64 4.61
N ILE A 156 -0.08 16.97 5.58
CA ILE A 156 0.51 17.67 6.74
C ILE A 156 1.59 18.65 6.29
N ARG A 157 2.44 18.29 5.31
CA ARG A 157 3.44 19.22 4.76
C ARG A 157 2.79 20.43 4.10
N ASP A 158 1.65 20.29 3.43
CA ASP A 158 0.96 21.41 2.79
C ASP A 158 0.30 22.33 3.83
N VAL A 159 -0.23 21.77 4.93
CA VAL A 159 -0.69 22.55 6.10
C VAL A 159 0.48 23.32 6.72
N VAL A 160 1.62 22.66 6.95
CA VAL A 160 2.83 23.29 7.50
C VAL A 160 3.36 24.38 6.56
N ARG A 161 3.39 24.15 5.24
CA ARG A 161 3.82 25.16 4.26
C ARG A 161 2.95 26.42 4.29
N SER A 162 1.65 26.24 4.50
CA SER A 162 0.69 27.35 4.46
C SER A 162 0.60 28.11 5.79
N ASN A 163 0.92 27.46 6.91
CA ASN A 163 0.69 28.01 8.26
C ASN A 163 1.96 28.10 9.14
N GLY A 164 3.11 27.61 8.66
CA GLY A 164 4.38 27.55 9.39
C GLY A 164 4.54 26.32 10.29
N GLU A 165 3.47 25.91 10.98
CA GLU A 165 3.43 24.77 11.90
C GLU A 165 2.10 23.99 11.81
N ALA A 166 2.05 22.78 12.36
CA ALA A 166 0.82 21.99 12.52
C ALA A 166 0.83 21.12 13.78
N ILE A 167 -0.31 20.99 14.46
CA ILE A 167 -0.50 20.04 15.57
C ILE A 167 -1.27 18.83 15.06
N VAL A 168 -0.65 17.66 15.10
CA VAL A 168 -1.22 16.39 14.66
C VAL A 168 -1.81 15.66 15.86
N ILE A 169 -3.11 15.40 15.83
CA ILE A 169 -3.84 14.72 16.90
C ILE A 169 -4.02 13.26 16.54
N LEU A 170 -3.59 12.35 17.42
CA LEU A 170 -3.64 10.91 17.19
C LEU A 170 -4.32 10.18 18.36
N GLY A 171 -5.21 9.24 18.03
CA GLY A 171 -5.85 8.34 18.99
C GLY A 171 -4.99 7.12 19.36
N ILE A 172 -3.71 7.31 19.68
CA ILE A 172 -2.80 6.23 20.12
C ILE A 172 -2.85 6.05 21.63
N ARG A 173 -2.65 4.81 22.11
CA ARG A 173 -2.72 4.49 23.55
C ARG A 173 -1.58 3.56 24.00
N LYS A 174 -1.09 3.77 25.22
CA LYS A 174 -0.07 2.91 25.84
C LYS A 174 -0.60 1.49 26.09
N ALA A 175 -1.89 1.37 26.40
CA ALA A 175 -2.56 0.10 26.65
C ALA A 175 -2.71 -0.80 25.40
N GLU A 176 -2.35 -0.33 24.19
CA GLU A 176 -2.46 -1.15 22.97
C GLU A 176 -1.38 -2.25 22.89
N SER A 177 -0.14 -1.97 23.32
CA SER A 177 0.93 -2.99 23.42
C SER A 177 2.14 -2.46 24.20
N ALA A 178 2.93 -3.37 24.78
CA ALA A 178 4.17 -3.02 25.49
C ALA A 178 5.18 -2.26 24.58
N THR A 179 5.30 -2.66 23.31
CA THR A 179 6.15 -1.97 22.34
C THR A 179 5.68 -0.54 22.04
N ARG A 180 4.36 -0.35 21.92
CA ARG A 180 3.77 0.99 21.73
C ARG A 180 3.98 1.86 22.97
N ALA A 181 3.74 1.33 24.17
CA ALA A 181 3.99 2.02 25.43
C ALA A 181 5.46 2.50 25.54
N ALA A 182 6.42 1.63 25.25
CA ALA A 182 7.84 1.99 25.28
C ALA A 182 8.20 3.07 24.25
N THR A 183 7.59 3.02 23.06
CA THR A 183 7.82 4.04 22.02
C THR A 183 7.22 5.38 22.41
N MET A 184 5.99 5.38 22.95
CA MET A 184 5.33 6.59 23.44
C MET A 184 6.13 7.21 24.58
N LYS A 185 6.57 6.44 25.58
CA LYS A 185 7.39 6.95 26.69
C LYS A 185 8.66 7.67 26.21
N LYS A 186 9.34 7.15 25.19
CA LYS A 186 10.51 7.81 24.57
C LYS A 186 10.17 9.13 23.87
N LEU A 187 8.96 9.25 23.32
CA LEU A 187 8.48 10.49 22.70
C LEU A 187 8.05 11.50 23.77
N GLU A 188 7.48 11.03 24.88
CA GLU A 188 7.11 11.87 26.03
C GLU A 188 8.31 12.58 26.65
N GLU A 189 9.45 11.90 26.74
CA GLU A 189 10.73 12.49 27.19
C GLU A 189 11.20 13.67 26.31
N LYS A 190 10.71 13.75 25.08
CA LYS A 190 11.06 14.81 24.11
C LYS A 190 10.02 15.91 24.02
N ARG A 191 9.00 15.91 24.89
CA ARG A 191 7.92 16.91 24.88
C ARG A 191 8.50 18.32 25.00
N VAL A 192 8.09 19.17 24.06
CA VAL A 192 8.51 20.58 24.02
C VAL A 192 7.58 21.45 24.86
N ARG A 193 6.33 20.98 25.05
CA ARG A 193 5.30 21.52 25.94
C ARG A 193 4.51 20.37 26.54
N ASP A 194 3.69 20.64 27.56
CA ASP A 194 2.81 19.62 28.15
C ASP A 194 2.01 18.91 27.05
N ARG A 195 2.18 17.58 26.97
CA ARG A 195 1.60 16.64 25.98
C ARG A 195 1.88 16.88 24.50
N LEU A 196 2.68 17.89 24.12
CA LEU A 196 3.10 18.11 22.74
C LEU A 196 4.49 17.54 22.49
N SER A 197 4.53 16.44 21.76
CA SER A 197 5.77 15.74 21.39
C SER A 197 6.18 16.12 19.97
N PRO A 198 7.47 16.32 19.67
CA PRO A 198 7.89 16.61 18.30
C PRO A 198 7.62 15.41 17.38
N ASN A 199 7.17 15.68 16.17
CA ASN A 199 7.02 14.65 15.15
C ASN A 199 8.39 14.24 14.61
N ALA A 200 8.71 12.94 14.66
CA ALA A 200 10.03 12.44 14.27
C ALA A 200 10.31 12.57 12.76
N ASN A 201 9.27 12.59 11.92
CA ASN A 201 9.40 12.52 10.46
C ASN A 201 8.99 13.79 9.72
N LEU A 202 8.33 14.73 10.41
CA LEU A 202 7.83 15.99 9.84
C LEU A 202 8.31 17.15 10.70
N LEU A 203 9.22 17.94 10.14
CA LEU A 203 9.65 19.21 10.75
C LEU A 203 8.45 20.14 10.93
N ASN A 204 8.48 20.95 11.99
CA ASN A 204 7.42 21.89 12.35
C ASN A 204 6.03 21.24 12.55
N SER A 205 6.01 19.97 12.95
CA SER A 205 4.82 19.25 13.36
C SER A 205 4.97 18.75 14.80
N LEU A 206 3.95 19.03 15.62
CA LEU A 206 3.84 18.52 16.98
C LEU A 206 2.75 17.45 17.04
N VAL A 207 2.87 16.48 17.93
CA VAL A 207 1.93 15.37 18.13
C VAL A 207 1.25 15.53 19.48
N TYR A 208 -0.07 15.47 19.46
CA TYR A 208 -0.94 15.48 20.64
C TYR A 208 -1.75 14.18 20.69
N SER A 209 -1.71 13.48 21.83
CA SER A 209 -2.36 12.17 22.01
C SER A 209 -3.27 12.22 23.26
N PRO A 210 -4.50 12.75 23.14
CA PRO A 210 -5.34 13.04 24.30
C PRO A 210 -5.73 11.80 25.11
N ILE A 211 -5.94 10.67 24.42
CA ILE A 211 -6.38 9.40 25.03
C ILE A 211 -5.22 8.44 25.33
N GLU A 212 -3.98 8.92 25.37
CA GLU A 212 -2.78 8.07 25.48
C GLU A 212 -2.77 7.10 26.67
N ASP A 213 -3.44 7.47 27.74
CA ASP A 213 -3.52 6.72 28.98
C ASP A 213 -4.83 5.91 29.13
N TRP A 214 -5.73 5.97 28.14
CA TRP A 214 -7.02 5.27 28.19
C TRP A 214 -6.87 3.76 27.93
N ARG A 215 -7.69 2.99 28.64
CA ARG A 215 -7.90 1.56 28.41
C ARG A 215 -8.98 1.31 27.36
N THR A 216 -9.11 0.07 26.90
CA THR A 216 -10.07 -0.30 25.86
C THR A 216 -11.52 -0.19 26.36
N ASP A 217 -11.78 -0.62 27.60
CA ASP A 217 -13.06 -0.46 28.29
C ASP A 217 -13.42 1.01 28.52
N GLU A 218 -12.45 1.86 28.87
CA GLU A 218 -12.66 3.31 29.02
C GLU A 218 -13.03 3.98 27.69
N VAL A 219 -12.40 3.57 26.57
CA VAL A 219 -12.77 4.05 25.23
C VAL A 219 -14.22 3.69 24.91
N TRP A 220 -14.64 2.45 25.15
CA TRP A 220 -16.02 2.04 24.91
C TRP A 220 -17.01 2.68 25.86
N LEU A 221 -16.67 2.79 27.14
CA LEU A 221 -17.48 3.50 28.12
C LEU A 221 -17.72 4.94 27.66
N TYR A 222 -16.69 5.62 27.17
CA TYR A 222 -16.84 6.96 26.60
C TYR A 222 -17.76 6.99 25.37
N LEU A 223 -17.57 6.08 24.41
CA LEU A 223 -18.40 6.02 23.21
C LEU A 223 -19.86 5.68 23.50
N MET A 224 -20.15 4.87 24.52
CA MET A 224 -21.52 4.48 24.88
C MET A 224 -22.23 5.52 25.75
N GLN A 225 -21.51 6.28 26.57
CA GLN A 225 -22.11 7.22 27.53
C GLN A 225 -22.17 8.66 27.01
N TRP A 226 -21.29 9.05 26.09
CA TRP A 226 -21.30 10.39 25.49
C TRP A 226 -21.87 10.33 24.08
N GLN A 227 -22.72 11.31 23.76
CA GLN A 227 -23.33 11.43 22.45
C GLN A 227 -22.27 11.70 21.38
N ASN A 228 -22.40 11.03 20.24
CA ASN A 228 -21.64 11.32 19.04
C ASN A 228 -22.17 12.61 18.40
N PRO A 229 -21.37 13.69 18.32
CA PRO A 229 -21.87 15.00 17.92
C PRO A 229 -22.21 15.08 16.42
N TRP A 230 -21.74 14.17 15.57
CA TRP A 230 -22.14 14.11 14.16
C TRP A 230 -23.18 13.02 13.87
N GLY A 231 -23.76 12.39 14.90
CA GLY A 231 -24.90 11.49 14.74
C GLY A 231 -24.59 10.19 13.98
N HIS A 232 -23.32 9.78 13.90
CA HIS A 232 -22.95 8.44 13.44
C HIS A 232 -22.99 7.48 14.64
N SER A 233 -23.70 6.35 14.51
CA SER A 233 -24.09 5.56 15.68
C SER A 233 -22.90 4.86 16.33
N ASN A 234 -22.60 5.21 17.58
CA ASN A 234 -21.60 4.50 18.35
C ASN A 234 -22.05 3.05 18.65
N GLU A 235 -23.36 2.79 18.73
CA GLU A 235 -23.91 1.44 18.90
C GLU A 235 -23.66 0.56 17.67
N GLU A 236 -23.84 1.12 16.46
CA GLU A 236 -23.52 0.41 15.21
C GLU A 236 -22.01 0.15 15.09
N LEU A 237 -21.17 1.09 15.54
CA LEU A 237 -19.73 0.89 15.64
C LEU A 237 -19.42 -0.29 16.56
N PHE A 238 -20.02 -0.32 17.74
CA PHE A 238 -19.87 -1.42 18.70
C PHE A 238 -20.35 -2.75 18.13
N LYS A 239 -21.51 -2.77 17.45
CA LYS A 239 -22.03 -3.95 16.74
C LYS A 239 -21.05 -4.44 15.67
N MET A 240 -20.48 -3.55 14.87
CA MET A 240 -19.45 -3.91 13.88
C MET A 240 -18.23 -4.58 14.54
N TYR A 241 -17.75 -4.08 15.67
CA TYR A 241 -16.66 -4.72 16.43
C TYR A 241 -17.05 -6.08 17.01
N ARG A 242 -18.27 -6.22 17.54
CA ARG A 242 -18.80 -7.49 18.05
C ARG A 242 -18.85 -8.56 16.96
N GLU A 243 -19.47 -8.24 15.82
CA GLU A 243 -19.58 -9.16 14.66
C GLU A 243 -18.22 -9.56 14.09
N SER A 244 -17.19 -8.76 14.31
CA SER A 244 -15.83 -9.02 13.82
C SER A 244 -14.98 -9.87 14.76
N THR A 245 -15.61 -10.44 15.79
CA THR A 245 -14.97 -11.27 16.81
C THR A 245 -15.48 -12.71 16.64
N ALA A 246 -14.58 -13.69 16.69
CA ALA A 246 -14.88 -15.09 16.34
C ALA A 246 -16.01 -15.71 17.18
N ASP A 247 -16.08 -15.34 18.46
CA ASP A 247 -17.07 -15.89 19.39
C ASP A 247 -18.40 -15.11 19.36
N ASN A 248 -18.49 -14.03 18.57
CA ASN A 248 -19.60 -13.06 18.55
C ASN A 248 -19.96 -12.47 19.94
N GLU A 249 -19.12 -12.73 20.94
CA GLU A 249 -19.29 -12.25 22.31
C GLU A 249 -18.53 -10.94 22.50
N CYS A 250 -19.27 -9.92 22.92
CA CYS A 250 -18.70 -8.69 23.44
C CYS A 250 -19.56 -8.24 24.61
N PRO A 251 -19.11 -8.44 25.86
CA PRO A 251 -19.89 -7.99 27.00
C PRO A 251 -20.06 -6.48 26.93
N LEU A 252 -21.30 -6.02 27.11
CA LEU A 252 -21.58 -4.59 27.28
C LEU A 252 -20.80 -4.12 28.50
N VAL A 253 -19.96 -3.11 28.32
CA VAL A 253 -19.12 -2.56 29.39
C VAL A 253 -20.02 -1.80 30.35
N VAL A 254 -20.48 -2.48 31.41
CA VAL A 254 -21.24 -1.85 32.51
C VAL A 254 -20.27 -1.32 33.58
N ASP A 255 -19.03 -1.83 33.63
CA ASP A 255 -17.97 -1.41 34.54
C ASP A 255 -16.56 -1.51 33.90
N THR A 256 -15.54 -0.90 34.52
CA THR A 256 -14.14 -0.95 34.07
C THR A 256 -13.42 -2.27 34.43
N SER A 257 -14.10 -3.21 35.09
CA SER A 257 -13.56 -4.54 35.42
C SER A 257 -13.88 -5.60 34.37
N THR A 258 -14.89 -5.37 33.54
CA THR A 258 -15.33 -6.31 32.50
C THR A 258 -14.48 -6.13 31.23
N PRO A 259 -13.75 -7.16 30.77
CA PRO A 259 -12.96 -7.07 29.54
C PRO A 259 -13.87 -6.83 28.32
N SER A 260 -13.59 -5.79 27.54
CA SER A 260 -14.37 -5.43 26.34
C SER A 260 -13.78 -6.02 25.06
N CYS A 261 -14.62 -6.30 24.06
CA CYS A 261 -14.14 -6.58 22.70
C CYS A 261 -13.49 -5.32 22.12
N GLY A 262 -12.45 -5.46 21.31
CA GLY A 262 -11.71 -4.29 20.80
C GLY A 262 -10.32 -4.61 20.26
N SER A 263 -9.94 -5.89 20.28
CA SER A 263 -8.75 -6.44 19.64
C SER A 263 -8.90 -6.58 18.13
N SER A 264 -10.14 -6.66 17.61
CA SER A 264 -10.44 -6.72 16.18
C SER A 264 -9.89 -5.49 15.47
N ARG A 265 -9.07 -5.71 14.44
CA ARG A 265 -8.42 -4.66 13.66
C ARG A 265 -8.93 -4.72 12.24
N PHE A 266 -9.62 -3.68 11.82
CA PHE A 266 -10.01 -3.47 10.44
C PHE A 266 -8.81 -2.93 9.68
N GLY A 267 -8.37 -3.68 8.67
CA GLY A 267 -7.28 -3.27 7.82
C GLY A 267 -7.52 -3.65 6.38
N CYS A 268 -6.46 -3.60 5.60
CA CYS A 268 -6.51 -3.90 4.18
C CYS A 268 -6.85 -5.39 3.97
N TRP A 269 -7.90 -5.69 3.20
CA TRP A 269 -8.34 -7.07 2.97
C TRP A 269 -7.31 -7.88 2.16
N VAL A 270 -6.44 -7.21 1.41
CA VAL A 270 -5.32 -7.81 0.66
C VAL A 270 -4.08 -8.11 1.50
N CYS A 271 -4.10 -7.88 2.82
CA CYS A 271 -2.90 -7.95 3.64
C CYS A 271 -2.40 -9.40 3.86
N THR A 272 -1.20 -9.69 3.36
CA THR A 272 -0.46 -10.96 3.47
C THR A 272 0.60 -10.96 4.60
N LEU A 273 0.55 -9.98 5.51
CA LEU A 273 1.44 -9.95 6.70
C LEU A 273 0.90 -10.75 7.88
N VAL A 274 -0.37 -11.10 7.82
CA VAL A 274 -1.09 -11.99 8.74
C VAL A 274 -1.54 -13.20 7.93
N ASP A 275 -1.67 -14.37 8.53
CA ASP A 275 -2.04 -15.58 7.78
C ASP A 275 -3.51 -15.55 7.33
N ARG A 276 -4.38 -14.94 8.14
CA ARG A 276 -5.82 -14.81 7.87
C ARG A 276 -6.35 -13.48 8.38
N ASP A 277 -7.23 -12.85 7.61
CA ASP A 277 -8.04 -11.74 8.11
C ASP A 277 -9.16 -12.29 9.00
N LYS A 278 -8.87 -12.43 10.30
CA LYS A 278 -9.82 -12.98 11.27
C LYS A 278 -11.09 -12.11 11.37
N SER A 279 -10.96 -10.80 11.23
CA SER A 279 -12.08 -9.87 11.38
C SER A 279 -13.03 -9.95 10.20
N LEU A 280 -12.52 -9.97 8.97
CA LEU A 280 -13.35 -10.15 7.77
C LEU A 280 -14.04 -11.53 7.75
N ASN A 281 -13.31 -12.60 8.10
CA ASN A 281 -13.91 -13.94 8.18
C ASN A 281 -15.00 -14.02 9.26
N ALA A 282 -14.77 -13.44 10.43
CA ALA A 282 -15.76 -13.41 11.50
C ALA A 282 -17.01 -12.61 11.10
N MET A 283 -16.85 -11.47 10.41
CA MET A 283 -17.99 -10.69 9.92
C MET A 283 -18.90 -11.50 8.99
N ILE A 284 -18.32 -12.31 8.10
CA ILE A 284 -19.07 -13.16 7.17
C ILE A 284 -19.73 -14.32 7.93
N GLN A 285 -18.99 -14.98 8.83
CA GLN A 285 -19.52 -16.11 9.61
C GLN A 285 -20.65 -15.71 10.56
N ASN A 286 -20.57 -14.52 11.14
CA ASN A 286 -21.55 -14.05 12.11
C ASN A 286 -22.78 -13.38 11.45
N ASN A 287 -22.72 -13.08 10.16
CA ASN A 287 -23.81 -12.41 9.44
C ASN A 287 -23.86 -12.84 7.96
N GLU A 288 -24.86 -13.66 7.62
CA GLU A 288 -25.10 -14.17 6.26
C GLU A 288 -25.31 -13.04 5.23
N GLU A 289 -25.83 -11.88 5.62
CA GLU A 289 -25.97 -10.71 4.73
C GLU A 289 -24.62 -10.14 4.24
N LYS A 290 -23.51 -10.61 4.82
CA LYS A 290 -22.14 -10.20 4.44
C LYS A 290 -21.42 -11.24 3.58
N GLU A 291 -22.08 -12.34 3.19
CA GLU A 291 -21.50 -13.36 2.30
C GLU A 291 -21.02 -12.82 0.96
N TRP A 292 -21.60 -11.71 0.48
CA TRP A 292 -21.12 -11.02 -0.73
C TRP A 292 -19.66 -10.54 -0.61
N LEU A 293 -19.05 -10.51 0.59
CA LEU A 293 -17.62 -10.23 0.80
C LEU A 293 -16.71 -11.46 0.58
N GLN A 294 -17.27 -12.66 0.36
CA GLN A 294 -16.49 -13.88 0.18
C GLN A 294 -15.49 -13.83 -0.99
N PRO A 295 -15.79 -13.21 -2.16
CA PRO A 295 -14.85 -13.18 -3.28
C PRO A 295 -13.49 -12.54 -2.95
N ILE A 296 -13.46 -11.50 -2.11
CA ILE A 296 -12.20 -10.85 -1.70
C ILE A 296 -11.41 -11.70 -0.69
N VAL A 297 -12.09 -12.52 0.12
CA VAL A 297 -11.44 -13.50 1.01
C VAL A 297 -10.75 -14.58 0.19
N ASP A 298 -11.42 -15.08 -0.84
CA ASP A 298 -10.89 -16.11 -1.72
C ASP A 298 -9.73 -15.57 -2.58
N PHE A 299 -9.87 -14.37 -3.12
CA PHE A 299 -8.77 -13.66 -3.80
C PHE A 299 -7.53 -13.55 -2.91
N ARG A 300 -7.72 -13.08 -1.66
CA ARG A 300 -6.62 -12.94 -0.70
C ARG A 300 -5.96 -14.29 -0.43
N ARG A 301 -6.73 -15.37 -0.30
CA ARG A 301 -6.20 -16.72 -0.06
C ARG A 301 -5.31 -17.19 -1.22
N GLU A 302 -5.69 -16.90 -2.46
CA GLU A 302 -4.85 -17.20 -3.61
C GLU A 302 -3.59 -16.33 -3.68
N LEU A 303 -3.68 -15.08 -3.20
CA LEU A 303 -2.56 -14.15 -3.17
C LEU A 303 -1.53 -14.50 -2.08
N ASP A 304 -1.98 -15.06 -0.95
CA ASP A 304 -1.17 -15.40 0.23
C ASP A 304 -0.44 -16.75 0.07
N ILE A 305 0.45 -16.83 -0.93
CA ILE A 305 1.24 -18.03 -1.23
C ILE A 305 2.62 -17.98 -0.59
N GLU A 306 3.06 -19.07 0.03
CA GLU A 306 4.40 -19.13 0.65
C GLU A 306 5.53 -19.00 -0.37
N ASN A 307 5.43 -19.69 -1.50
CA ASN A 307 6.43 -19.67 -2.56
C ASN A 307 5.81 -19.21 -3.88
N ASP A 308 6.18 -18.01 -4.31
CA ASP A 308 5.72 -17.38 -5.54
C ASP A 308 6.82 -17.29 -6.61
N ARG A 309 7.94 -18.00 -6.43
CA ARG A 309 9.12 -17.89 -7.31
C ARG A 309 8.80 -18.20 -8.76
N GLU A 310 8.05 -19.26 -9.02
CA GLU A 310 7.65 -19.69 -10.38
C GLU A 310 6.72 -18.68 -11.07
N LYS A 311 6.08 -17.81 -10.28
CA LYS A 311 5.19 -16.78 -10.80
C LYS A 311 5.94 -15.50 -11.19
N ARG A 312 7.21 -15.40 -10.84
CA ARG A 312 8.01 -14.18 -10.92
C ARG A 312 9.15 -14.33 -11.93
N ASP A 313 9.47 -13.20 -12.56
CA ASP A 313 10.62 -13.07 -13.43
C ASP A 313 11.91 -13.30 -12.63
N PHE A 314 12.87 -14.00 -13.24
CA PHE A 314 14.19 -14.23 -12.65
C PHE A 314 15.03 -12.94 -12.57
N ARG A 315 14.66 -11.91 -13.35
CA ARG A 315 15.26 -10.57 -13.36
C ARG A 315 14.51 -9.61 -12.46
N ARG A 316 15.21 -8.64 -11.90
CA ARG A 316 14.63 -7.48 -11.19
C ARG A 316 13.92 -6.57 -12.19
N LEU A 317 13.16 -5.58 -11.70
CA LEU A 317 12.36 -4.68 -12.54
C LEU A 317 13.17 -3.97 -13.64
N LYS A 318 14.46 -3.72 -13.41
CA LYS A 318 15.38 -3.10 -14.38
C LYS A 318 15.99 -4.09 -15.40
N GLY A 319 15.61 -5.37 -15.37
CA GLY A 319 16.17 -6.42 -16.23
C GLY A 319 17.41 -7.11 -15.68
N GLU A 320 17.95 -6.68 -14.54
CA GLU A 320 19.17 -7.24 -13.96
C GLU A 320 18.90 -8.49 -13.10
N VAL A 321 19.75 -9.51 -13.20
CA VAL A 321 19.74 -10.65 -12.27
C VAL A 321 20.56 -10.31 -11.04
N GLN A 322 19.88 -10.23 -9.89
CA GLN A 322 20.51 -9.94 -8.60
C GLN A 322 20.60 -11.22 -7.76
N LEU A 323 21.80 -11.57 -7.31
CA LEU A 323 22.03 -12.74 -6.45
C LEU A 323 21.95 -12.36 -4.96
N PHE A 324 21.49 -13.29 -4.13
CA PHE A 324 21.47 -13.17 -2.68
C PHE A 324 22.04 -14.42 -2.03
N GLU A 325 22.87 -14.23 -1.00
CA GLU A 325 23.40 -15.31 -0.18
C GLU A 325 22.40 -15.65 0.92
N ARG A 326 21.80 -16.83 0.82
CA ARG A 326 20.97 -17.41 1.88
C ARG A 326 21.83 -18.34 2.71
N ASN A 327 21.87 -18.06 4.01
CA ASN A 327 22.41 -18.99 4.99
C ASN A 327 21.23 -19.72 5.64
N LEU A 328 20.98 -20.95 5.22
CA LEU A 328 20.02 -21.86 5.86
C LEU A 328 20.80 -23.01 6.48
N ASN A 329 20.69 -23.18 7.79
CA ASN A 329 21.25 -24.31 8.54
C ASN A 329 22.77 -24.53 8.38
N GLY A 330 23.53 -23.47 8.11
CA GLY A 330 24.99 -23.54 7.94
C GLY A 330 25.47 -23.77 6.51
N GLU A 331 24.57 -24.07 5.58
CA GLU A 331 24.85 -24.09 4.14
C GLU A 331 24.58 -22.73 3.51
N LYS A 332 25.56 -22.24 2.76
CA LYS A 332 25.46 -21.01 1.98
C LYS A 332 24.93 -21.35 0.59
N SER A 333 23.67 -20.99 0.30
CA SER A 333 23.14 -21.04 -1.07
C SER A 333 23.14 -19.64 -1.69
N ILE A 334 23.62 -19.54 -2.93
CA ILE A 334 23.59 -18.29 -3.70
C ILE A 334 22.52 -18.45 -4.74
N GLU A 335 21.42 -17.71 -4.59
CA GLU A 335 20.25 -17.83 -5.45
C GLU A 335 19.85 -16.46 -6.01
N PRO A 336 19.29 -16.41 -7.24
CA PRO A 336 18.72 -15.18 -7.76
C PRO A 336 17.52 -14.73 -6.93
N ILE A 337 17.42 -13.42 -6.73
CA ILE A 337 16.23 -12.78 -6.15
C ILE A 337 15.24 -12.56 -7.31
N PRO A 338 14.09 -13.26 -7.30
CA PRO A 338 13.09 -13.03 -8.34
C PRO A 338 12.57 -11.59 -8.27
N GLY A 339 12.28 -11.02 -9.44
CA GLY A 339 11.70 -9.70 -9.58
C GLY A 339 10.17 -9.76 -9.65
N PRO A 340 9.55 -9.05 -10.62
CA PRO A 340 8.10 -8.87 -10.66
C PRO A 340 7.36 -10.12 -11.16
N TYR A 341 6.04 -10.19 -10.94
CA TYR A 341 5.16 -11.15 -11.61
C TYR A 341 5.28 -11.05 -13.13
N THR A 342 5.27 -12.21 -13.80
CA THR A 342 5.30 -12.29 -15.27
C THR A 342 4.02 -11.74 -15.89
N LYS A 343 4.00 -11.51 -17.21
CA LYS A 343 2.83 -11.05 -17.97
C LYS A 343 1.59 -11.88 -17.64
N TYR A 344 1.69 -13.20 -17.77
CA TYR A 344 0.60 -14.13 -17.47
C TYR A 344 0.02 -13.93 -16.06
N TRP A 345 0.86 -13.85 -15.03
CA TRP A 345 0.38 -13.71 -13.66
C TRP A 345 -0.23 -12.33 -13.37
N ARG A 346 0.25 -11.26 -14.02
CA ARG A 346 -0.37 -9.93 -13.91
C ARG A 346 -1.76 -9.91 -14.54
N GLU A 347 -1.92 -10.52 -15.72
CA GLU A 347 -3.22 -10.71 -16.38
C GLU A 347 -4.16 -11.61 -15.55
N TYR A 348 -3.64 -12.67 -14.96
CA TYR A 348 -4.38 -13.55 -14.05
C TYR A 348 -4.94 -12.78 -12.85
N TRP A 349 -4.11 -11.97 -12.18
CA TRP A 349 -4.54 -11.17 -11.03
C TRP A 349 -5.57 -10.12 -11.42
N LEU A 350 -5.40 -9.48 -12.57
CA LEU A 350 -6.40 -8.54 -13.11
C LEU A 350 -7.75 -9.23 -13.32
N ARG A 351 -7.74 -10.39 -14.00
CA ARG A 351 -8.96 -11.17 -14.26
C ARG A 351 -9.65 -11.56 -12.95
N LYS A 352 -8.89 -12.11 -12.00
CA LYS A 352 -9.41 -12.51 -10.68
C LYS A 352 -10.01 -11.35 -9.90
N LEU A 353 -9.35 -10.18 -9.93
CA LEU A 353 -9.84 -8.99 -9.22
C LEU A 353 -11.13 -8.47 -9.84
N LEU A 354 -11.20 -8.40 -11.17
CA LEU A 354 -12.41 -7.99 -11.88
C LEU A 354 -13.55 -8.99 -11.67
N THR A 355 -13.27 -10.29 -11.66
CA THR A 355 -14.27 -11.33 -11.36
C THR A 355 -14.82 -11.13 -9.95
N ALA A 356 -13.94 -10.96 -8.96
CA ALA A 356 -14.36 -10.69 -7.58
C ALA A 356 -15.21 -9.41 -7.49
N GLN A 357 -14.81 -8.32 -8.16
CA GLN A 357 -15.61 -7.09 -8.21
C GLN A 357 -17.00 -7.33 -8.81
N THR A 358 -17.10 -8.02 -9.95
CA THR A 358 -18.37 -8.31 -10.62
C THR A 358 -19.29 -9.17 -9.75
N GLU A 359 -18.76 -10.24 -9.14
CA GLU A 359 -19.52 -11.11 -8.24
C GLU A 359 -20.02 -10.35 -7.01
N MET A 360 -19.19 -9.49 -6.42
CA MET A 360 -19.58 -8.65 -5.30
C MET A 360 -20.70 -7.68 -5.68
N ARG A 361 -20.62 -7.00 -6.83
CA ARG A 361 -21.66 -6.06 -7.29
C ARG A 361 -23.01 -6.73 -7.52
N GLN A 362 -23.02 -7.99 -7.95
CA GLN A 362 -24.24 -8.76 -8.16
C GLN A 362 -24.92 -9.16 -6.84
N ASN A 363 -24.12 -9.54 -5.85
CA ASN A 363 -24.61 -10.09 -4.58
C ASN A 363 -24.73 -9.05 -3.46
N ALA A 364 -24.13 -7.87 -3.61
CA ALA A 364 -24.16 -6.82 -2.62
C ALA A 364 -25.58 -6.23 -2.43
N PRO A 365 -25.91 -5.78 -1.20
CA PRO A 365 -27.10 -4.97 -0.94
C PRO A 365 -27.16 -3.72 -1.83
N GLU A 366 -28.36 -3.19 -2.08
CA GLU A 366 -28.57 -2.06 -3.02
C GLU A 366 -27.70 -0.84 -2.74
N ASN A 367 -27.45 -0.54 -1.46
CA ASN A 367 -26.60 0.57 -1.02
C ASN A 367 -25.08 0.31 -1.13
N MET A 368 -24.66 -0.85 -1.65
CA MET A 368 -23.25 -1.23 -1.83
C MET A 368 -22.96 -1.87 -3.21
N ARG A 369 -23.90 -1.82 -4.16
CA ARG A 369 -23.70 -2.36 -5.53
C ARG A 369 -22.72 -1.55 -6.38
N ASP A 370 -22.39 -0.33 -5.98
CA ASP A 370 -21.41 0.55 -6.62
C ASP A 370 -19.97 0.30 -6.16
N ILE A 371 -19.75 -0.76 -5.37
CA ILE A 371 -18.42 -1.12 -4.88
C ILE A 371 -17.39 -1.19 -6.01
N THR A 372 -16.24 -0.54 -5.78
CA THR A 372 -15.14 -0.49 -6.73
C THR A 372 -13.89 -0.97 -6.02
N LEU A 373 -13.41 -2.14 -6.41
CA LEU A 373 -12.15 -2.72 -5.93
C LEU A 373 -10.95 -2.17 -6.70
N ILE A 374 -11.13 -1.86 -7.99
CA ILE A 374 -10.13 -1.25 -8.86
C ILE A 374 -10.76 -0.14 -9.70
N SER A 375 -10.17 1.05 -9.67
CA SER A 375 -10.70 2.22 -10.38
C SER A 375 -10.34 2.22 -11.88
N LEU A 376 -11.04 3.04 -12.67
CA LEU A 376 -10.72 3.22 -14.09
C LEU A 376 -9.36 3.90 -14.28
N GLU A 377 -8.99 4.81 -13.39
CA GLU A 377 -7.69 5.48 -13.36
C GLU A 377 -6.56 4.47 -13.08
N GLU A 378 -6.78 3.53 -12.17
CA GLU A 378 -5.83 2.44 -11.91
C GLU A 378 -5.69 1.52 -13.12
N LEU A 379 -6.80 1.09 -13.74
CA LEU A 379 -6.79 0.29 -14.96
C LEU A 379 -6.05 0.99 -16.11
N SER A 380 -6.31 2.28 -16.27
CA SER A 380 -5.62 3.14 -17.24
C SER A 380 -4.11 3.17 -17.00
N GLU A 381 -3.67 3.38 -15.76
CA GLU A 381 -2.24 3.40 -15.43
C GLU A 381 -1.60 2.01 -15.57
N ILE A 382 -2.33 0.94 -15.26
CA ILE A 382 -1.88 -0.44 -15.53
C ILE A 382 -1.68 -0.65 -17.03
N ARG A 383 -2.66 -0.28 -17.87
CA ARG A 383 -2.55 -0.37 -19.33
C ARG A 383 -1.37 0.44 -19.85
N ARG A 384 -1.16 1.65 -19.32
CA ARG A 384 0.02 2.48 -19.63
C ARG A 384 1.33 1.73 -19.36
N ILE A 385 1.48 1.17 -18.16
CA ILE A 385 2.70 0.46 -17.77
C ILE A 385 2.94 -0.75 -18.68
N TRP A 386 1.89 -1.50 -19.01
CA TRP A 386 2.01 -2.67 -19.88
C TRP A 386 2.45 -2.27 -21.30
N LEU A 387 1.80 -1.26 -21.88
CA LEU A 387 2.12 -0.78 -23.23
C LEU A 387 3.49 -0.07 -23.31
N GLU A 388 3.76 0.87 -22.40
CA GLU A 388 4.88 1.82 -22.55
C GLU A 388 6.15 1.39 -21.81
N GLU A 389 6.04 0.73 -20.66
CA GLU A 389 7.19 0.32 -19.84
C GLU A 389 7.54 -1.15 -20.01
N LYS A 390 6.55 -2.00 -20.29
CA LYS A 390 6.75 -3.44 -20.54
C LYS A 390 6.79 -3.80 -22.02
N HIS A 391 6.39 -2.88 -22.91
CA HIS A 391 6.35 -3.06 -24.36
C HIS A 391 5.38 -4.16 -24.82
N GLU A 392 4.30 -4.38 -24.07
CA GLU A 392 3.28 -5.41 -24.30
C GLU A 392 2.13 -4.84 -25.14
N PHE A 393 2.42 -4.55 -26.41
CA PHE A 393 1.45 -3.92 -27.32
C PHE A 393 0.37 -4.87 -27.85
N ASP A 394 0.29 -6.11 -27.35
CA ASP A 394 -0.89 -6.96 -27.53
C ASP A 394 -2.14 -6.42 -26.80
N ASP A 395 -1.93 -5.47 -25.88
CA ASP A 395 -2.98 -4.70 -25.21
C ASP A 395 -4.09 -5.58 -24.63
N SER A 396 -3.70 -6.47 -23.70
CA SER A 396 -4.61 -7.46 -23.12
C SER A 396 -5.65 -6.88 -22.16
N LEU A 397 -5.41 -5.69 -21.58
CA LEU A 397 -6.28 -5.13 -20.54
C LEU A 397 -7.71 -4.85 -21.01
N PRO A 398 -7.96 -4.15 -22.14
CA PRO A 398 -9.33 -3.94 -22.63
C PRO A 398 -10.07 -5.25 -22.94
N ARG A 399 -9.34 -6.26 -23.44
CA ARG A 399 -9.89 -7.60 -23.71
C ARG A 399 -10.32 -8.30 -22.42
N ILE A 400 -9.43 -8.35 -21.42
CA ILE A 400 -9.74 -8.94 -20.11
C ILE A 400 -10.92 -8.22 -19.45
N TYR A 401 -10.97 -6.89 -19.51
CA TYR A 401 -12.06 -6.11 -18.95
C TYR A 401 -13.41 -6.48 -19.59
N LYS A 402 -13.47 -6.52 -20.93
CA LYS A 402 -14.69 -6.88 -21.67
C LYS A 402 -15.12 -8.32 -21.43
N GLU A 403 -14.17 -9.25 -21.38
CA GLU A 403 -14.46 -10.67 -21.10
C GLU A 403 -15.08 -10.90 -19.72
N VAL A 404 -14.62 -10.16 -18.70
CA VAL A 404 -15.04 -10.39 -17.31
C VAL A 404 -16.25 -9.55 -16.92
N THR A 405 -16.32 -8.30 -17.37
CA THR A 405 -17.39 -7.36 -16.99
C THR A 405 -18.54 -7.32 -17.99
N GLY A 406 -18.29 -7.74 -19.24
CA GLY A 406 -19.23 -7.56 -20.36
C GLY A 406 -19.26 -6.14 -20.94
N GLU A 407 -18.53 -5.19 -20.34
CA GLU A 407 -18.51 -3.79 -20.75
C GLU A 407 -17.25 -3.45 -21.55
N GLU A 408 -17.32 -2.46 -22.44
CA GLU A 408 -16.12 -1.99 -23.13
C GLU A 408 -15.30 -1.06 -22.24
N PHE A 409 -14.02 -1.38 -22.08
CA PHE A 409 -13.08 -0.52 -21.36
C PHE A 409 -12.84 0.76 -22.16
N ARG A 410 -13.19 1.91 -21.57
CA ARG A 410 -12.87 3.23 -22.11
C ARG A 410 -11.76 3.85 -21.30
N ASP A 411 -10.58 3.98 -21.91
CA ASP A 411 -9.44 4.56 -21.23
C ASP A 411 -9.67 6.08 -21.02
N PRO A 412 -9.57 6.59 -19.78
CA PRO A 412 -9.71 8.01 -19.48
C PRO A 412 -8.59 8.85 -20.11
N ARG A 413 -7.45 8.26 -20.51
CA ARG A 413 -6.34 9.00 -21.13
C ARG A 413 -6.64 9.32 -22.60
N PRO A 414 -6.59 10.61 -23.00
CA PRO A 414 -6.79 10.99 -24.40
C PRO A 414 -5.76 10.33 -25.31
N GLY A 415 -6.23 9.70 -26.38
CA GLY A 415 -5.38 9.11 -27.40
C GLY A 415 -4.83 7.72 -27.07
N ALA A 416 -5.25 7.11 -25.96
CA ALA A 416 -4.78 5.78 -25.55
C ALA A 416 -5.09 4.67 -26.58
N ASP A 417 -6.18 4.80 -27.33
CA ASP A 417 -6.59 3.80 -28.32
C ASP A 417 -5.88 3.95 -29.67
N TYR A 418 -5.03 4.97 -29.85
CA TYR A 418 -4.23 5.13 -31.06
C TYR A 418 -2.91 4.39 -30.94
N SER A 419 -2.93 3.10 -31.29
CA SER A 419 -1.71 2.31 -31.46
C SER A 419 -1.43 1.97 -32.93
N LEU A 420 -0.14 1.98 -33.30
CA LEU A 420 0.34 1.50 -34.61
C LEU A 420 0.79 0.04 -34.54
N LEU A 421 0.99 -0.47 -33.33
CA LEU A 421 1.33 -1.85 -33.03
C LEU A 421 0.21 -2.37 -32.13
N GLY A 422 -0.51 -3.40 -32.58
CA GLY A 422 -1.62 -4.01 -31.86
C GLY A 422 -1.47 -5.52 -31.77
N SER A 423 -2.59 -6.20 -31.52
CA SER A 423 -2.66 -7.66 -31.39
C SER A 423 -2.21 -8.39 -32.64
N ASP A 424 -2.47 -7.85 -33.82
CA ASP A 424 -2.16 -8.48 -35.09
C ASP A 424 -0.63 -8.52 -35.32
N GLU A 425 0.05 -7.38 -35.11
CA GLU A 425 1.51 -7.33 -35.16
C GLU A 425 2.16 -8.20 -34.07
N TRP A 426 1.56 -8.28 -32.89
CA TRP A 426 2.03 -9.16 -31.83
C TRP A 426 1.97 -10.63 -32.24
N GLY A 427 0.85 -11.07 -32.84
CA GLY A 427 0.68 -12.44 -33.32
C GLY A 427 1.70 -12.82 -34.39
N VAL A 428 1.99 -11.90 -35.33
CA VAL A 428 3.03 -12.10 -36.34
C VAL A 428 4.42 -12.23 -35.72
N LEU A 429 4.73 -11.41 -34.70
CA LEU A 429 6.01 -11.51 -34.01
C LEU A 429 6.15 -12.82 -33.23
N GLU A 430 5.08 -13.27 -32.59
CA GLU A 430 5.06 -14.54 -31.87
C GLU A 430 5.33 -15.73 -32.81
N GLU A 431 4.76 -15.71 -34.02
CA GLU A 431 5.02 -16.71 -35.07
C GLU A 431 6.48 -16.66 -35.53
N ILE A 432 7.02 -15.48 -35.82
CA ILE A 432 8.42 -15.29 -36.26
C ILE A 432 9.42 -15.75 -35.18
N CYS A 433 9.08 -15.56 -33.90
CA CYS A 433 9.94 -15.93 -32.78
C CYS A 433 9.80 -17.40 -32.39
N GLU A 434 9.04 -18.22 -33.12
CA GLU A 434 8.82 -19.64 -32.85
C GLU A 434 8.34 -19.92 -31.41
N HIS A 435 7.57 -18.99 -30.83
CA HIS A 435 7.12 -19.02 -29.43
C HIS A 435 8.24 -19.01 -28.37
N ASP A 436 9.48 -18.63 -28.71
CA ASP A 436 10.50 -18.30 -27.72
C ASP A 436 10.15 -16.98 -27.01
N ALA A 437 9.79 -17.09 -25.73
CA ALA A 437 9.36 -15.95 -24.92
C ALA A 437 10.44 -14.86 -24.77
N MET A 438 11.72 -15.23 -24.66
CA MET A 438 12.81 -14.26 -24.52
C MET A 438 13.07 -13.54 -25.84
N HIS A 439 13.03 -14.29 -26.94
CA HIS A 439 13.18 -13.72 -28.28
C HIS A 439 12.02 -12.77 -28.61
N LEU A 440 10.78 -13.18 -28.33
CA LEU A 440 9.59 -12.35 -28.49
C LEU A 440 9.69 -11.06 -27.66
N GLU A 441 10.09 -11.18 -26.38
CA GLU A 441 10.27 -10.01 -25.50
C GLU A 441 11.32 -9.04 -26.07
N LEU A 442 12.47 -9.55 -26.55
CA LEU A 442 13.51 -8.72 -27.14
C LEU A 442 12.99 -7.99 -28.39
N MET A 443 12.36 -8.71 -29.32
CA MET A 443 11.84 -8.12 -30.56
C MET A 443 10.76 -7.08 -30.27
N ALA A 444 9.82 -7.38 -29.37
CA ALA A 444 8.77 -6.44 -28.96
C ALA A 444 9.37 -5.16 -28.34
N LYS A 445 10.35 -5.31 -27.44
CA LYS A 445 11.06 -4.16 -26.84
C LYS A 445 11.77 -3.31 -27.88
N LEU A 446 12.48 -3.92 -28.82
CA LEU A 446 13.22 -3.18 -29.86
C LEU A 446 12.27 -2.38 -30.76
N LEU A 447 11.18 -3.00 -31.21
CA LEU A 447 10.19 -2.36 -32.07
C LEU A 447 9.45 -1.22 -31.38
N ASP A 448 8.96 -1.44 -30.16
CA ASP A 448 8.25 -0.39 -29.44
C ASP A 448 9.20 0.73 -28.99
N THR A 449 10.44 0.42 -28.60
CA THR A 449 11.47 1.44 -28.32
C THR A 449 11.73 2.32 -29.54
N GLU A 450 11.93 1.74 -30.73
CA GLU A 450 12.10 2.51 -31.98
C GLU A 450 10.91 3.46 -32.19
N ARG A 451 9.69 2.93 -32.07
CA ARG A 451 8.43 3.66 -32.24
C ARG A 451 8.29 4.81 -31.26
N GLN A 452 8.61 4.60 -29.98
CA GLN A 452 8.56 5.64 -28.95
C GLN A 452 9.51 6.80 -29.29
N PHE A 453 10.71 6.51 -29.81
CA PHE A 453 11.65 7.53 -30.26
C PHE A 453 11.21 8.22 -31.55
N ARG A 454 10.46 7.55 -32.44
CA ARG A 454 9.91 8.15 -33.66
C ARG A 454 8.93 9.29 -33.37
N LYS A 455 8.23 9.24 -32.23
CA LYS A 455 7.35 10.33 -31.76
C LYS A 455 8.10 11.55 -31.20
N LYS A 456 9.39 11.43 -30.88
CA LYS A 456 10.18 12.51 -30.28
C LYS A 456 10.77 13.42 -31.36
N THR A 457 10.81 14.72 -31.10
CA THR A 457 11.44 15.72 -31.99
C THR A 457 12.94 15.46 -32.21
N ARG A 458 13.62 14.88 -31.21
CA ARG A 458 15.04 14.48 -31.29
C ARG A 458 15.20 13.07 -30.74
N ARG A 459 15.91 12.20 -31.48
CA ARG A 459 16.15 10.78 -31.14
C ARG A 459 17.42 10.57 -30.30
N VAL A 460 17.71 11.48 -29.38
CA VAL A 460 18.91 11.40 -28.52
C VAL A 460 18.73 10.28 -27.50
N GLY A 461 19.74 9.39 -27.37
CA GLY A 461 19.72 8.26 -26.42
C GLY A 461 19.08 6.97 -26.95
N ILE A 462 18.68 6.91 -28.23
CA ILE A 462 18.04 5.71 -28.80
C ILE A 462 18.97 4.49 -28.76
N TYR A 463 20.24 4.64 -29.12
CA TYR A 463 21.19 3.52 -29.14
C TYR A 463 21.40 2.93 -27.73
N GLU A 464 21.54 3.79 -26.72
CA GLU A 464 21.63 3.36 -25.31
C GLU A 464 20.35 2.64 -24.84
N SER A 465 19.17 3.10 -25.28
CA SER A 465 17.90 2.43 -24.98
C SER A 465 17.79 1.07 -25.66
N LEU A 466 18.20 0.95 -26.92
CA LEU A 466 18.20 -0.31 -27.65
C LEU A 466 19.21 -1.31 -27.08
N GLU A 467 20.40 -0.85 -26.69
CA GLU A 467 21.42 -1.67 -26.02
C GLU A 467 20.88 -2.27 -24.71
N LYS A 468 20.15 -1.49 -23.92
CA LYS A 468 19.47 -1.99 -22.71
C LYS A 468 18.44 -3.09 -22.98
N CYS A 469 17.79 -3.08 -24.14
CA CYS A 469 16.88 -4.17 -24.53
C CYS A 469 17.66 -5.48 -24.61
N PHE A 470 18.83 -5.48 -25.28
CA PHE A 470 19.70 -6.65 -25.36
C PHE A 470 20.20 -7.09 -23.97
N ASP A 471 20.70 -6.16 -23.15
CA ASP A 471 21.16 -6.48 -21.79
C ASP A 471 20.12 -7.23 -20.96
N SER A 472 18.85 -6.86 -21.12
CA SER A 472 17.75 -7.44 -20.36
C SER A 472 17.20 -8.73 -20.96
N SER A 473 17.15 -8.87 -22.29
CA SER A 473 16.32 -9.88 -22.97
C SER A 473 17.06 -10.77 -23.98
N SER A 474 18.36 -10.58 -24.22
CA SER A 474 19.10 -11.36 -25.23
C SER A 474 19.60 -12.73 -24.77
N ARG A 475 19.50 -13.03 -23.47
CA ARG A 475 20.06 -14.26 -22.87
C ARG A 475 18.93 -15.12 -22.32
N SER A 476 19.08 -16.43 -22.44
CA SER A 476 18.20 -17.37 -21.74
C SER A 476 18.30 -17.19 -20.22
N PRO A 477 17.29 -17.61 -19.44
CA PRO A 477 17.33 -17.50 -17.98
C PRO A 477 18.57 -18.15 -17.36
N GLU A 478 18.97 -19.31 -17.87
CA GLU A 478 20.15 -20.04 -17.39
C GLU A 478 21.45 -19.28 -17.65
N GLU A 479 21.62 -18.74 -18.86
CA GLU A 479 22.80 -17.96 -19.23
C GLU A 479 22.88 -16.64 -18.46
N ALA A 480 21.75 -15.97 -18.29
CA ALA A 480 21.68 -14.72 -17.53
C ALA A 480 22.05 -14.94 -16.05
N ILE A 481 21.59 -16.04 -15.45
CA ILE A 481 21.96 -16.41 -14.07
C ILE A 481 23.44 -16.78 -14.00
N LYS A 482 23.96 -17.60 -14.93
CA LYS A 482 25.39 -17.94 -14.99
C LYS A 482 26.26 -16.69 -15.11
N ASN A 483 25.89 -15.74 -15.96
CA ASN A 483 26.58 -14.46 -16.12
C ASN A 483 26.57 -13.65 -14.81
N ALA A 484 25.45 -13.62 -14.09
CA ALA A 484 25.38 -12.95 -12.79
C ALA A 484 26.34 -13.58 -11.75
N HIS A 485 26.46 -14.92 -11.73
CA HIS A 485 27.43 -15.61 -10.89
C HIS A 485 28.88 -15.27 -11.29
N LEU A 486 29.20 -15.27 -12.59
CA LEU A 486 30.53 -14.87 -13.08
C LEU A 486 30.88 -13.43 -12.67
N LYS A 487 29.95 -12.48 -12.80
CA LYS A 487 30.15 -11.10 -12.35
C LYS A 487 30.37 -10.98 -10.85
N ARG A 488 29.71 -11.80 -10.03
CA ARG A 488 29.93 -11.87 -8.58
C ARG A 488 31.32 -12.43 -8.28
N ASP A 489 31.66 -13.58 -8.85
CA ASP A 489 32.96 -14.25 -8.65
C ASP A 489 34.12 -13.30 -8.99
N LEU A 490 33.97 -12.52 -10.06
CA LEU A 490 34.94 -11.49 -10.45
C LEU A 490 35.09 -10.39 -9.39
N ARG A 491 33.98 -9.88 -8.84
CA ARG A 491 34.01 -8.86 -7.79
C ARG A 491 34.65 -9.40 -6.50
N GLU A 492 34.36 -10.63 -6.14
CA GLU A 492 34.99 -11.31 -5.00
C GLU A 492 36.49 -11.50 -5.24
N ALA A 493 36.89 -11.99 -6.42
CA ALA A 493 38.31 -12.16 -6.77
C ALA A 493 39.09 -10.83 -6.72
N VAL A 494 38.49 -9.72 -7.19
CA VAL A 494 39.08 -8.38 -7.06
C VAL A 494 39.21 -7.95 -5.60
N SER A 495 38.19 -8.20 -4.78
CA SER A 495 38.21 -7.87 -3.35
C SER A 495 39.23 -8.71 -2.56
N GLU A 496 39.46 -9.95 -2.99
CA GLU A 496 40.43 -10.89 -2.39
C GLU A 496 41.86 -10.68 -2.92
N GLY A 497 42.03 -9.91 -4.00
CA GLY A 497 43.33 -9.70 -4.65
C GLY A 497 43.83 -10.91 -5.47
N ASP A 498 42.94 -11.86 -5.81
CA ASP A 498 43.28 -13.06 -6.56
C ASP A 498 43.30 -12.80 -8.08
N VAL A 499 44.48 -12.43 -8.57
CA VAL A 499 44.73 -12.10 -9.98
C VAL A 499 44.53 -13.32 -10.91
N ALA A 500 44.75 -14.55 -10.42
CA ALA A 500 44.60 -15.75 -11.22
C ALA A 500 43.12 -16.07 -11.46
N LYS A 501 42.32 -16.09 -10.39
CA LYS A 501 40.87 -16.27 -10.45
C LYS A 501 40.19 -15.16 -11.24
N PHE A 502 40.68 -13.92 -11.13
CA PHE A 502 40.21 -12.80 -11.96
C PHE A 502 40.44 -13.05 -13.46
N LYS A 503 41.66 -13.43 -13.87
CA LYS A 503 41.98 -13.68 -15.29
C LYS A 503 41.16 -14.82 -15.88
N GLU A 504 40.98 -15.91 -15.14
CA GLU A 504 40.19 -17.07 -15.57
C GLU A 504 38.72 -16.69 -15.79
N LYS A 505 38.10 -16.03 -14.80
CA LYS A 505 36.69 -15.63 -14.86
C LYS A 505 36.45 -14.51 -15.89
N PHE A 506 37.43 -13.63 -16.08
CA PHE A 506 37.36 -12.57 -17.08
C PHE A 506 37.36 -13.15 -18.50
N GLN A 507 38.23 -14.15 -18.75
CA GLN A 507 38.23 -14.89 -20.02
C GLN A 507 36.88 -15.58 -20.28
N GLN A 508 36.30 -16.25 -19.27
CA GLN A 508 34.97 -16.89 -19.38
C GLN A 508 33.85 -15.88 -19.69
N LEU A 509 33.92 -14.68 -19.11
CA LEU A 509 32.95 -13.61 -19.38
C LEU A 509 33.08 -13.06 -20.81
N THR A 510 34.31 -12.87 -21.30
CA THR A 510 34.57 -12.34 -22.65
C THR A 510 34.37 -13.36 -23.78
N LEU A 511 34.55 -14.66 -23.51
CA LEU A 511 34.38 -15.74 -24.49
C LEU A 511 32.94 -16.24 -24.57
N GLY A 512 32.07 -15.91 -23.60
CA GLY A 512 30.65 -16.30 -23.64
C GLY A 512 29.77 -15.52 -24.62
N ASP A 513 30.21 -14.31 -25.04
CA ASP A 513 29.51 -13.51 -26.06
C ASP A 513 30.05 -13.76 -27.49
N ALA A 514 31.13 -14.56 -27.63
CA ALA A 514 31.55 -15.12 -28.90
C ALA A 514 31.10 -16.58 -28.93
N ALA A 515 30.05 -16.88 -29.68
CA ALA A 515 29.70 -18.25 -30.00
C ALA A 515 30.99 -19.00 -30.39
N ASN A 516 31.13 -20.24 -29.89
CA ASN A 516 32.08 -21.20 -30.45
C ASN A 516 31.68 -21.48 -31.90
N GLU A 517 32.01 -20.56 -32.80
CA GLU A 517 31.99 -20.78 -34.24
C GLU A 517 33.30 -21.47 -34.62
N ASP A 518 33.32 -22.79 -34.47
CA ASP A 518 34.09 -23.65 -35.38
C ASP A 518 33.39 -23.79 -36.75
N THR A 519 32.42 -22.92 -37.04
CA THR A 519 31.82 -22.74 -38.37
C THR A 519 32.39 -21.49 -39.01
N LYS A 520 33.42 -21.68 -39.87
CA LYS A 520 33.94 -20.62 -40.75
C LYS A 520 32.78 -19.88 -41.44
N PRO A 521 32.76 -18.54 -41.43
CA PRO A 521 31.70 -17.78 -42.09
C PRO A 521 31.68 -18.09 -43.59
N VAL A 522 30.51 -18.50 -44.08
CA VAL A 522 30.28 -18.74 -45.50
C VAL A 522 30.32 -17.40 -46.24
N ASN A 523 31.46 -17.09 -46.86
CA ASN A 523 31.60 -15.94 -47.75
C ASN A 523 30.67 -16.12 -48.96
N TRP A 524 29.97 -15.05 -49.36
CA TRP A 524 29.13 -14.94 -50.57
C TRP A 524 29.74 -15.55 -51.84
N GLY A 525 31.07 -15.53 -51.98
CA GLY A 525 31.79 -16.17 -53.09
C GLY A 525 31.70 -17.71 -53.12
N SER A 526 31.50 -18.36 -51.98
CA SER A 526 31.36 -19.82 -51.86
C SER A 526 29.96 -20.34 -52.22
N VAL A 527 28.94 -19.48 -52.15
CA VAL A 527 27.57 -19.77 -52.59
C VAL A 527 27.44 -19.66 -54.11
N LYS A 528 28.16 -18.71 -54.74
CA LYS A 528 28.00 -18.37 -56.16
C LYS A 528 28.79 -19.26 -57.13
N PHE A 529 29.89 -19.88 -56.68
CA PHE A 529 30.75 -20.69 -57.54
C PHE A 529 30.90 -22.11 -56.98
N LYS A 530 29.84 -22.92 -57.05
CA LYS A 530 30.00 -24.37 -56.98
C LYS A 530 30.80 -24.82 -58.21
N LYS A 531 32.08 -25.12 -58.03
CA LYS A 531 32.88 -25.79 -59.06
C LYS A 531 32.27 -27.18 -59.29
N HIS A 532 31.57 -27.34 -60.40
CA HIS A 532 31.30 -28.66 -60.95
C HIS A 532 32.64 -29.28 -61.34
N LYS A 533 32.98 -30.40 -60.72
CA LYS A 533 33.95 -31.38 -61.21
C LYS A 533 33.27 -32.73 -61.22
#